data_AF-A0A7Y4R5A3-F1
#
_entry.id   AF-A0A7Y4R5A3-F1
#
_cell.length_a   1.000
_cell.length_b   1.000
_cell.length_c   1.000
_cell.angle_alpha   90.00
_cell.angle_beta   90.00
_cell.angle_gamma   90.00
#
_symmetry.space_group_name_H-M   'P 1'
#
loop_
_entity.id
_entity.type
_entity.pdbx_description
1 polymer ?
#
loop_
_entity_poly.entity_id
_entity_poly.type
_entity_poly.pdbx_seq_one_letter_code
_entity_poly.pdbx_strand_id
1 'polypeptide(L)'
;MRLFTKTCVLMLTTLVVFNANAQDEGFIYGKVYTIDNKVYEGPIRWGKEEVYWTDIFNAGKERNQNLRYLSSRDRDKLDDRQSTWDNWNNGNWYRWFSNWGDKRNDYDNDYEHQFACQFGEIKSITPSGRKYVDLEMQNGDKVSLKGEGYNDVGGEIRIMDPEMGDLDMDWGRIRKIEFMKTPKTLSNRFGTPLYGKVEAFGETFTGYIQWDHDERLSTDKLDGDADDGNISLEFSKIVSIERRGGRSIVKLKSGRELTMEGSNDVDNGNRGVIIMNKDMIAVDVPWREFDKVTFSEPSGSLASYDLFATQKQLSGSVVTKDGKSLTGKIVFDLDEESTYELLQGKQGDFEVITPFRDVKRVEPISDHRCSIELKSGKKITLEDAQDVNDRNQGVLVFANAKSDPVYVLWEDVKSIDFN
;
A
#
# COMPACT_ATOMS: atom_id res chain seq x y z
N MET A 1 -51.80 -58.42 -2.68
CA MET A 1 -51.41 -57.58 -3.83
C MET A 1 -51.22 -56.16 -3.31
N ARG A 2 -49.97 -55.71 -3.13
CA ARG A 2 -49.60 -54.46 -2.45
C ARG A 2 -49.83 -53.26 -3.37
N LEU A 3 -50.62 -52.26 -2.94
CA LEU A 3 -50.63 -50.94 -3.56
C LEU A 3 -49.42 -50.14 -3.08
N PHE A 4 -48.57 -49.72 -4.02
CA PHE A 4 -47.49 -48.76 -3.79
C PHE A 4 -48.04 -47.34 -3.93
N THR A 5 -48.10 -46.60 -2.81
CA THR A 5 -48.32 -45.15 -2.81
C THR A 5 -46.97 -44.47 -3.05
N LYS A 6 -46.79 -43.86 -4.23
CA LYS A 6 -45.63 -43.02 -4.53
C LYS A 6 -45.74 -41.71 -3.76
N THR A 7 -44.88 -41.50 -2.79
CA THR A 7 -44.69 -40.19 -2.15
C THR A 7 -43.51 -39.50 -2.84
N CYS A 8 -43.78 -38.49 -3.66
CA CYS A 8 -42.75 -37.60 -4.16
C CYS A 8 -42.31 -36.68 -3.01
N VAL A 9 -41.09 -36.88 -2.50
CA VAL A 9 -40.45 -35.92 -1.60
C VAL A 9 -39.83 -34.83 -2.47
N LEU A 10 -40.45 -33.66 -2.48
CA LEU A 10 -39.88 -32.45 -3.06
C LEU A 10 -38.76 -31.98 -2.12
N MET A 11 -37.51 -32.26 -2.47
CA MET A 11 -36.35 -31.81 -1.72
C MET A 11 -36.14 -30.33 -2.02
N LEU A 12 -36.65 -29.46 -1.14
CA LEU A 12 -36.46 -28.02 -1.21
C LEU A 12 -35.00 -27.74 -0.80
N THR A 13 -34.10 -27.63 -1.76
CA THR A 13 -32.74 -27.12 -1.56
C THR A 13 -32.84 -25.64 -1.20
N THR A 14 -32.86 -25.34 0.09
CA THR A 14 -32.58 -23.99 0.59
C THR A 14 -31.17 -23.60 0.17
N LEU A 15 -31.07 -22.78 -0.87
CA LEU A 15 -29.90 -21.97 -1.14
C LEU A 15 -29.70 -21.06 0.08
N VAL A 16 -28.78 -21.44 0.95
CA VAL A 16 -28.21 -20.52 1.93
C VAL A 16 -27.38 -19.54 1.12
N VAL A 17 -27.97 -18.37 0.84
CA VAL A 17 -27.21 -17.20 0.39
C VAL A 17 -26.34 -16.82 1.57
N PHE A 18 -25.05 -17.15 1.52
CA PHE A 18 -24.08 -16.53 2.40
C PHE A 18 -24.09 -15.04 2.07
N ASN A 19 -24.69 -14.23 2.93
CA ASN A 19 -24.52 -12.79 2.86
C ASN A 19 -23.02 -12.52 3.00
N ALA A 20 -22.44 -11.86 2.00
CA ALA A 20 -21.06 -11.38 1.96
C ALA A 20 -20.84 -10.22 2.96
N ASN A 21 -21.17 -10.45 4.23
CA ASN A 21 -21.17 -9.46 5.32
C ASN A 21 -19.76 -9.18 5.89
N ALA A 22 -18.71 -9.76 5.32
CA ALA A 22 -17.35 -9.60 5.81
C ALA A 22 -16.50 -8.66 4.93
N GLN A 23 -17.13 -7.92 4.01
CA GLN A 23 -16.46 -6.86 3.24
C GLN A 23 -16.35 -5.56 4.04
N ASP A 24 -17.31 -5.27 4.93
CA ASP A 24 -17.38 -4.00 5.65
C ASP A 24 -16.22 -3.84 6.66
N GLU A 25 -15.68 -4.94 7.20
CA GLU A 25 -14.60 -4.90 8.19
C GLU A 25 -13.29 -4.31 7.65
N GLY A 26 -13.18 -4.16 6.32
CA GLY A 26 -12.01 -3.60 5.63
C GLY A 26 -11.92 -2.09 5.57
N PHE A 27 -13.03 -1.38 5.79
CA PHE A 27 -13.06 0.09 5.72
C PHE A 27 -12.30 0.70 6.90
N ILE A 28 -11.52 1.75 6.64
CA ILE A 28 -10.97 2.59 7.72
C ILE A 28 -12.14 3.13 8.55
N TYR A 29 -12.05 2.99 9.86
CA TYR A 29 -13.13 3.32 10.80
C TYR A 29 -12.56 3.90 12.09
N GLY A 30 -13.20 4.93 12.63
CA GLY A 30 -12.68 5.56 13.83
C GLY A 30 -13.48 6.75 14.31
N LYS A 31 -12.86 7.44 15.27
CA LYS A 31 -13.35 8.69 15.85
C LYS A 31 -12.48 9.84 15.39
N VAL A 32 -13.12 10.89 14.87
CA VAL A 32 -12.45 12.15 14.55
C VAL A 32 -12.83 13.16 15.63
N TYR A 33 -11.82 13.58 16.39
CA TYR A 33 -11.94 14.62 17.41
C TYR A 33 -11.53 15.96 16.82
N THR A 34 -12.37 16.98 16.97
CA THR A 34 -12.08 18.31 16.44
C THR A 34 -11.45 19.25 17.47
N ILE A 35 -10.91 20.36 16.98
CA ILE A 35 -10.44 21.49 17.80
C ILE A 35 -11.57 22.19 18.55
N ASP A 36 -12.82 22.11 18.07
CA ASP A 36 -14.03 22.63 18.74
C ASP A 36 -14.71 21.60 19.66
N ASN A 37 -13.97 20.55 20.06
CA ASN A 37 -14.41 19.50 21.00
C ASN A 37 -15.63 18.69 20.55
N LYS A 38 -15.87 18.58 19.24
CA LYS A 38 -16.83 17.64 18.66
C LYS A 38 -16.15 16.31 18.39
N VAL A 39 -16.97 15.26 18.32
CA VAL A 39 -16.54 13.90 18.01
C VAL A 39 -17.51 13.34 17.00
N TYR A 40 -16.97 12.78 15.93
CA TYR A 40 -17.71 12.05 14.90
C TYR A 40 -17.17 10.64 14.82
N GLU A 41 -18.04 9.65 14.61
CA GLU A 41 -17.67 8.23 14.58
C GLU A 41 -18.25 7.57 13.33
N GLY A 42 -17.42 6.87 12.57
CA GLY A 42 -17.86 6.25 11.33
C GLY A 42 -16.72 5.77 10.44
N PRO A 43 -17.06 5.23 9.26
CA PRO A 43 -16.10 5.00 8.18
C PRO A 43 -15.42 6.31 7.78
N ILE A 44 -14.11 6.25 7.53
CA ILE A 44 -13.26 7.40 7.17
C ILE A 44 -12.68 7.16 5.77
N ARG A 45 -12.64 8.22 4.96
CA ARG A 45 -11.93 8.26 3.67
C ARG A 45 -11.01 9.48 3.65
N TRP A 46 -9.77 9.31 3.21
CA TRP A 46 -8.84 10.40 2.94
C TRP A 46 -9.00 10.86 1.50
N GLY A 47 -9.29 12.15 1.30
CA GLY A 47 -9.55 12.74 -0.01
C GLY A 47 -10.46 11.86 -0.87
N LYS A 48 -9.93 11.41 -2.01
CA LYS A 48 -10.56 10.43 -2.89
C LYS A 48 -9.83 9.08 -2.90
N GLU A 49 -8.71 8.93 -2.21
CA GLU A 49 -7.81 7.81 -2.45
C GLU A 49 -7.94 6.72 -1.36
N GLU A 50 -7.66 7.02 -0.08
CA GLU A 50 -7.54 5.99 0.96
C GLU A 50 -8.85 5.76 1.72
N VAL A 51 -9.28 4.50 1.81
CA VAL A 51 -10.56 4.11 2.40
C VAL A 51 -10.52 2.72 3.06
N TYR A 52 -9.46 1.93 2.85
CA TYR A 52 -9.27 0.60 3.42
C TYR A 52 -8.07 0.50 4.36
N TRP A 53 -8.12 -0.41 5.34
CA TRP A 53 -7.00 -0.67 6.25
C TRP A 53 -5.70 -1.09 5.55
N THR A 54 -5.81 -1.62 4.34
CA THR A 54 -4.68 -2.06 3.52
C THR A 54 -4.01 -0.93 2.75
N ASP A 55 -4.65 0.23 2.67
CA ASP A 55 -4.12 1.40 1.97
C ASP A 55 -2.88 1.91 2.71
N ILE A 56 -1.98 2.55 1.98
CA ILE A 56 -0.68 2.95 2.48
C ILE A 56 -0.78 4.39 2.97
N PHE A 57 -0.48 4.60 4.25
CA PHE A 57 -0.19 5.92 4.80
C PHE A 57 1.28 6.26 4.54
N ASN A 58 1.55 7.51 4.14
CA ASN A 58 2.90 8.02 3.94
C ASN A 58 3.16 9.38 4.61
N ALA A 59 4.43 9.61 4.98
CA ALA A 59 4.97 10.92 5.36
C ALA A 59 6.51 10.87 5.34
N GLY A 60 7.19 12.00 5.51
CA GLY A 60 8.65 12.06 5.60
C GLY A 60 9.17 11.76 7.01
N LYS A 61 10.24 10.97 7.13
CA LYS A 61 10.96 10.83 8.42
C LYS A 61 11.67 12.16 8.75
N GLU A 62 11.78 12.49 10.03
CA GLU A 62 12.39 13.76 10.43
C GLU A 62 13.90 13.83 10.22
N ARG A 63 14.57 12.67 10.23
CA ARG A 63 16.01 12.48 10.08
C ARG A 63 16.31 10.98 10.05
N ASN A 64 17.44 10.58 9.47
CA ASN A 64 17.97 9.23 9.66
C ASN A 64 18.74 9.14 10.98
N GLN A 65 18.12 8.51 11.99
CA GLN A 65 18.71 8.39 13.32
C GLN A 65 19.84 7.35 13.41
N ASN A 66 19.94 6.46 12.44
CA ASN A 66 20.83 5.30 12.46
C ASN A 66 22.22 5.62 11.93
N LEU A 67 22.39 6.72 11.19
CA LEU A 67 23.70 7.25 10.79
C LEU A 67 24.66 7.46 11.97
N ARG A 68 24.13 7.65 13.20
CA ARG A 68 24.93 7.79 14.42
C ARG A 68 25.78 6.55 14.76
N TYR A 69 25.40 5.38 14.24
CA TYR A 69 26.10 4.12 14.50
C TYR A 69 27.24 3.84 13.52
N LEU A 70 27.35 4.63 12.45
CA LEU A 70 28.35 4.45 11.42
C LEU A 70 29.63 5.19 11.78
N SER A 71 30.78 4.54 11.59
CA SER A 71 32.08 5.21 11.68
C SER A 71 32.28 6.16 10.50
N SER A 72 33.24 7.08 10.61
CA SER A 72 33.60 7.96 9.48
C SER A 72 33.94 7.17 8.22
N ARG A 73 34.66 6.04 8.37
CA ARG A 73 35.02 5.17 7.25
C ARG A 73 33.80 4.49 6.62
N ASP A 74 32.80 4.14 7.42
CA ASP A 74 31.56 3.55 6.89
C ASP A 74 30.76 4.57 6.09
N ARG A 75 30.74 5.83 6.56
CA ARG A 75 30.12 6.94 5.82
C ARG A 75 30.86 7.27 4.52
N ASP A 76 32.19 7.32 4.56
CA ASP A 76 33.00 7.55 3.35
C ASP A 76 32.69 6.47 2.27
N LYS A 77 32.56 5.20 2.69
CA LYS A 77 32.17 4.10 1.79
C LYS A 77 30.73 4.20 1.27
N LEU A 78 29.82 4.81 2.02
CA LEU A 78 28.46 5.06 1.55
C LEU A 78 28.46 6.20 0.52
N ASP A 79 29.13 7.32 0.84
CA ASP A 79 29.20 8.50 -0.01
C ASP A 79 29.91 8.19 -1.35
N ASP A 80 31.01 7.43 -1.34
CA ASP A 80 31.72 6.98 -2.55
C ASP A 80 30.81 6.16 -3.49
N ARG A 81 29.90 5.37 -2.90
CA ARG A 81 28.92 4.58 -3.66
C ARG A 81 27.78 5.45 -4.19
N GLN A 82 27.44 6.56 -3.55
CA GLN A 82 26.40 7.46 -4.05
C GLN A 82 26.92 8.38 -5.18
N SER A 83 28.15 8.89 -5.05
CA SER A 83 28.75 9.82 -6.04
C SER A 83 29.00 9.22 -7.42
N THR A 84 29.03 7.88 -7.55
CA THR A 84 29.20 7.19 -8.83
C THR A 84 27.91 7.10 -9.66
N TRP A 85 26.78 7.63 -9.15
CA TRP A 85 25.42 7.31 -9.64
C TRP A 85 24.58 8.51 -10.08
N ASP A 86 25.13 9.74 -10.03
CA ASP A 86 24.47 11.02 -10.37
C ASP A 86 24.00 11.15 -11.84
N ASN A 87 23.93 10.07 -12.62
CA ASN A 87 23.58 10.14 -14.03
C ASN A 87 22.62 9.07 -14.57
N TRP A 88 21.96 8.26 -13.72
CA TRP A 88 21.04 7.22 -14.19
C TRP A 88 19.60 7.35 -13.64
N ASN A 89 18.85 8.16 -14.40
CA ASN A 89 17.47 7.97 -14.83
C ASN A 89 16.30 8.03 -13.82
N ASN A 90 15.64 9.18 -13.82
CA ASN A 90 14.22 9.47 -14.10
C ASN A 90 13.27 8.28 -14.46
N GLY A 91 13.19 7.27 -13.59
CA GLY A 91 12.22 6.17 -13.71
C GLY A 91 10.90 6.46 -13.01
N ASN A 92 9.82 5.82 -13.47
CA ASN A 92 8.45 5.92 -12.94
C ASN A 92 8.29 5.71 -11.42
N TRP A 93 9.30 5.17 -10.72
CA TRP A 93 9.35 5.04 -9.25
C TRP A 93 9.19 6.41 -8.57
N TYR A 94 9.79 7.45 -9.18
CA TYR A 94 9.64 8.82 -8.75
C TYR A 94 8.20 9.30 -8.92
N ARG A 95 7.37 8.76 -9.83
CA ARG A 95 5.97 9.19 -9.99
C ARG A 95 5.01 8.54 -9.00
N TRP A 96 5.21 7.29 -8.58
CA TRP A 96 4.34 6.66 -7.58
C TRP A 96 4.46 7.36 -6.22
N PHE A 97 5.69 7.69 -5.80
CA PHE A 97 5.92 8.39 -4.53
C PHE A 97 6.04 9.94 -4.65
N SER A 98 6.46 10.55 -5.78
CA SER A 98 6.47 12.03 -5.91
C SER A 98 5.11 12.64 -6.24
N ASN A 99 4.15 11.85 -6.74
CA ASN A 99 2.74 12.31 -6.73
C ASN A 99 2.19 12.42 -5.29
N TRP A 100 2.90 11.84 -4.31
CA TRP A 100 2.62 11.91 -2.89
C TRP A 100 3.72 12.68 -2.14
N GLY A 101 4.55 13.51 -2.80
CA GLY A 101 5.79 14.07 -2.21
C GLY A 101 6.54 15.04 -3.13
N ASP A 102 6.63 16.34 -2.81
CA ASP A 102 7.42 17.30 -3.61
C ASP A 102 8.94 17.24 -3.32
N LYS A 103 9.70 17.62 -4.34
CA LYS A 103 11.15 17.48 -4.50
C LYS A 103 11.94 18.13 -3.36
N ARG A 104 12.71 17.36 -2.61
CA ARG A 104 13.91 17.91 -1.96
C ARG A 104 15.11 17.76 -2.88
N ASN A 105 15.76 18.91 -3.11
CA ASN A 105 17.08 18.96 -3.69
C ASN A 105 18.04 18.33 -2.68
N ASP A 106 18.61 17.17 -3.00
CA ASP A 106 19.76 16.60 -2.32
C ASP A 106 20.96 17.55 -2.50
N TYR A 107 21.19 18.38 -1.49
CA TYR A 107 22.48 19.03 -1.28
C TYR A 107 23.08 18.69 0.10
N ASP A 108 22.37 17.91 0.92
CA ASP A 108 22.85 17.40 2.20
C ASP A 108 22.68 15.86 2.22
N ASN A 109 23.77 15.11 2.44
CA ASN A 109 23.81 13.64 2.54
C ASN A 109 23.12 13.14 3.83
N ASP A 110 21.90 13.58 4.09
CA ASP A 110 21.19 13.28 5.35
C ASP A 110 20.48 11.93 5.32
N TYR A 111 20.47 11.26 4.15
CA TYR A 111 19.85 9.95 3.92
C TYR A 111 18.43 9.88 4.53
N GLU A 112 17.66 10.97 4.44
CA GLU A 112 16.31 11.08 4.99
C GLU A 112 15.36 10.24 4.13
N HIS A 113 14.75 9.23 4.75
CA HIS A 113 13.83 8.32 4.05
C HIS A 113 12.37 8.68 4.29
N GLN A 114 11.51 8.15 3.43
CA GLN A 114 10.07 8.20 3.59
C GLN A 114 9.63 7.18 4.65
N PHE A 115 8.62 7.53 5.44
CA PHE A 115 7.88 6.59 6.26
C PHE A 115 6.65 6.12 5.48
N ALA A 116 6.45 4.81 5.41
CA ALA A 116 5.23 4.23 4.86
C ALA A 116 4.79 3.01 5.68
N CYS A 117 3.49 2.89 5.90
CA CYS A 117 2.87 1.71 6.53
C CYS A 117 1.43 1.59 6.06
N GLN A 118 0.77 0.46 6.31
CA GLN A 118 -0.65 0.36 6.01
C GLN A 118 -1.49 1.04 7.08
N PHE A 119 -2.62 1.68 6.73
CA PHE A 119 -3.48 2.40 7.67
C PHE A 119 -3.92 1.53 8.87
N GLY A 120 -4.13 0.24 8.64
CA GLY A 120 -4.45 -0.73 9.68
C GLY A 120 -3.40 -0.79 10.79
N GLU A 121 -2.15 -0.44 10.52
CA GLU A 121 -1.05 -0.42 11.49
C GLU A 121 -1.20 0.72 12.53
N ILE A 122 -1.95 1.76 12.19
CA ILE A 122 -2.03 2.99 12.96
C ILE A 122 -3.18 2.90 13.97
N LYS A 123 -2.92 3.30 15.20
CA LYS A 123 -3.93 3.45 16.27
C LYS A 123 -4.48 4.85 16.37
N SER A 124 -3.63 5.86 16.24
CA SER A 124 -4.11 7.23 16.18
C SER A 124 -3.18 8.15 15.43
N ILE A 125 -3.76 9.20 14.88
CA ILE A 125 -3.09 10.30 14.20
C ILE A 125 -3.36 11.58 14.98
N THR A 126 -2.32 12.29 15.36
CA THR A 126 -2.42 13.59 16.02
C THR A 126 -1.72 14.64 15.16
N PRO A 127 -2.47 15.51 14.46
CA PRO A 127 -1.89 16.64 13.75
C PRO A 127 -1.12 17.57 14.71
N SER A 128 0.16 17.83 14.42
CA SER A 128 1.00 18.78 15.15
C SER A 128 1.32 19.98 14.27
N GLY A 129 0.30 20.82 14.05
CA GLY A 129 0.36 21.95 13.12
C GLY A 129 0.08 21.53 11.67
N ARG A 130 0.51 22.34 10.69
CA ARG A 130 0.22 22.11 9.26
C ARG A 130 1.16 21.13 8.56
N LYS A 131 2.32 20.83 9.17
CA LYS A 131 3.43 20.14 8.50
C LYS A 131 3.95 18.93 9.28
N TYR A 132 3.39 18.63 10.44
CA TYR A 132 3.85 17.52 11.26
C TYR A 132 2.65 16.72 11.75
N VAL A 133 2.94 15.45 12.00
CA VAL A 133 1.95 14.49 12.47
C VAL A 133 2.63 13.50 13.40
N ASP A 134 1.96 13.20 14.51
CA ASP A 134 2.36 12.15 15.43
C ASP A 134 1.44 10.94 15.24
N LEU A 135 2.03 9.80 14.93
CA LEU A 135 1.37 8.51 14.89
C LEU A 135 1.57 7.78 16.21
N GLU A 136 0.52 7.14 16.70
CA GLU A 136 0.63 6.02 17.64
C GLU A 136 0.25 4.75 16.88
N MET A 137 1.13 3.76 16.87
CA MET A 137 0.91 2.45 16.25
C MET A 137 0.06 1.56 17.18
N GLN A 138 -0.51 0.47 16.68
CA GLN A 138 -1.32 -0.45 17.51
C GLN A 138 -0.54 -1.05 18.70
N ASN A 139 0.75 -1.33 18.54
CA ASN A 139 1.63 -1.81 19.61
C ASN A 139 2.04 -0.72 20.63
N GLY A 140 1.65 0.54 20.39
CA GLY A 140 1.98 1.68 21.25
C GLY A 140 3.26 2.45 20.86
N ASP A 141 3.96 2.02 19.81
CA ASP A 141 5.09 2.78 19.24
C ASP A 141 4.61 4.16 18.77
N LYS A 142 5.49 5.16 18.89
CA LYS A 142 5.18 6.54 18.51
C LYS A 142 6.18 7.03 17.48
N VAL A 143 5.65 7.61 16.40
CA VAL A 143 6.43 8.09 15.27
C VAL A 143 6.03 9.53 14.97
N SER A 144 6.99 10.46 15.01
CA SER A 144 6.80 11.86 14.61
C SER A 144 7.32 12.04 13.19
N LEU A 145 6.48 12.61 12.32
CA LEU A 145 6.71 12.66 10.88
C LEU A 145 6.50 14.08 10.33
N LYS A 146 7.18 14.39 9.24
CA LYS A 146 7.02 15.60 8.44
C LYS A 146 6.02 15.32 7.31
N GLY A 147 4.90 16.03 7.31
CA GLY A 147 3.89 15.95 6.27
C GLY A 147 4.13 16.85 5.05
N GLU A 148 5.12 17.74 5.07
CA GLU A 148 5.40 18.62 3.93
C GLU A 148 5.76 17.79 2.69
N GLY A 149 4.95 17.93 1.64
CA GLY A 149 5.07 17.16 0.40
C GLY A 149 4.04 16.04 0.28
N TYR A 150 3.47 15.54 1.38
CA TYR A 150 2.66 14.33 1.41
C TYR A 150 1.15 14.59 1.46
N ASN A 151 0.35 13.80 0.72
CA ASN A 151 -1.11 13.97 0.59
C ASN A 151 -1.87 13.45 1.82
N ASP A 152 -1.35 12.42 2.49
CA ASP A 152 -1.93 11.84 3.70
C ASP A 152 -1.85 12.76 4.93
N VAL A 153 -0.97 13.76 4.89
CA VAL A 153 -0.80 14.75 5.96
C VAL A 153 -1.18 16.13 5.46
N GLY A 154 -2.30 16.65 5.94
CA GLY A 154 -2.83 17.94 5.48
C GLY A 154 -4.02 17.81 4.54
N GLY A 155 -4.32 16.59 4.06
CA GLY A 155 -5.49 16.29 3.23
C GLY A 155 -6.83 16.44 3.97
N GLU A 156 -7.89 16.64 3.19
CA GLU A 156 -9.27 16.57 3.69
C GLU A 156 -9.63 15.12 4.02
N ILE A 157 -10.37 14.90 5.11
CA ILE A 157 -10.96 13.60 5.41
C ILE A 157 -12.48 13.68 5.35
N ARG A 158 -13.12 12.64 4.84
CA ARG A 158 -14.56 12.43 4.94
C ARG A 158 -14.87 11.38 6.00
N ILE A 159 -15.82 11.66 6.88
CA ILE A 159 -16.37 10.68 7.82
C ILE A 159 -17.88 10.51 7.60
N MET A 160 -18.35 9.26 7.56
CA MET A 160 -19.77 8.91 7.47
C MET A 160 -20.33 8.67 8.87
N ASP A 161 -20.79 9.73 9.52
CA ASP A 161 -21.39 9.64 10.85
C ASP A 161 -22.86 9.15 10.76
N PRO A 162 -23.28 8.10 11.51
CA PRO A 162 -24.63 7.56 11.41
C PRO A 162 -25.75 8.56 11.73
N GLU A 163 -25.50 9.58 12.54
CA GLU A 163 -26.49 10.58 12.94
C GLU A 163 -26.44 11.83 12.06
N MET A 164 -25.24 12.29 11.72
CA MET A 164 -25.02 13.56 11.00
C MET A 164 -24.91 13.39 9.47
N GLY A 165 -24.67 12.17 8.99
CA GLY A 165 -24.38 11.89 7.59
C GLY A 165 -22.92 12.14 7.22
N ASP A 166 -22.68 12.48 5.95
CA ASP A 166 -21.34 12.65 5.40
C ASP A 166 -20.77 14.02 5.80
N LEU A 167 -19.57 14.01 6.39
CA LEU A 167 -18.87 15.21 6.84
C LEU A 167 -17.47 15.27 6.24
N ASP A 168 -17.23 16.30 5.43
CA ASP A 168 -15.90 16.68 4.95
C ASP A 168 -15.21 17.58 5.97
N MET A 169 -13.97 17.25 6.30
CA MET A 169 -13.22 17.88 7.38
C MET A 169 -11.80 18.24 6.93
N ASP A 170 -11.53 19.55 6.90
CA ASP A 170 -10.18 20.08 6.72
C ASP A 170 -9.24 19.56 7.82
N TRP A 171 -8.02 19.18 7.44
CA TRP A 171 -6.97 18.75 8.36
C TRP A 171 -6.78 19.67 9.56
N GLY A 172 -6.80 20.99 9.33
CA GLY A 172 -6.61 22.00 10.37
C GLY A 172 -7.71 22.04 11.44
N ARG A 173 -8.84 21.36 11.23
CA ARG A 173 -9.94 21.24 12.21
C ARG A 173 -9.81 19.99 13.07
N ILE A 174 -8.92 19.07 12.71
CA ILE A 174 -8.74 17.79 13.37
C ILE A 174 -7.73 17.96 14.51
N ARG A 175 -8.14 17.54 15.71
CA ARG A 175 -7.27 17.47 16.88
C ARG A 175 -6.65 16.09 17.03
N LYS A 176 -7.41 15.03 16.74
CA LYS A 176 -6.97 13.63 16.81
C LYS A 176 -7.90 12.77 15.98
N ILE A 177 -7.34 11.76 15.34
CA ILE A 177 -8.08 10.65 14.75
C ILE A 177 -7.71 9.41 15.55
N GLU A 178 -8.69 8.68 16.06
CA GLU A 178 -8.50 7.43 16.78
C GLU A 178 -9.14 6.30 15.97
N PHE A 179 -8.31 5.39 15.47
CA PHE A 179 -8.75 4.26 14.69
C PHE A 179 -9.22 3.14 15.60
N MET A 180 -10.21 2.39 15.13
CA MET A 180 -10.77 1.27 15.85
C MET A 180 -11.31 0.21 14.90
N LYS A 181 -11.53 -0.98 15.41
CA LYS A 181 -12.10 -2.07 14.64
C LYS A 181 -13.43 -1.65 14.00
N THR A 182 -13.49 -1.80 12.69
CA THR A 182 -14.70 -1.56 11.91
C THR A 182 -15.80 -2.53 12.33
N PRO A 183 -17.03 -2.05 12.60
CA PRO A 183 -18.16 -2.91 12.87
C PRO A 183 -18.37 -3.93 11.74
N LYS A 184 -18.83 -5.14 12.12
CA LYS A 184 -19.15 -6.22 11.15
C LYS A 184 -20.17 -5.82 10.09
N THR A 185 -20.97 -4.80 10.37
CA THR A 185 -21.97 -4.29 9.46
C THR A 185 -22.04 -2.79 9.65
N LEU A 186 -21.83 -2.06 8.56
CA LEU A 186 -21.95 -0.62 8.54
C LEU A 186 -23.35 -0.22 8.09
N SER A 187 -23.93 0.81 8.73
CA SER A 187 -25.20 1.39 8.28
C SER A 187 -25.06 2.10 6.94
N ASN A 188 -23.94 2.80 6.75
CA ASN A 188 -23.57 3.52 5.54
C ASN A 188 -22.14 3.16 5.15
N ARG A 189 -21.86 3.12 3.86
CA ARG A 189 -20.52 2.88 3.30
C ARG A 189 -20.31 3.73 2.06
N PHE A 190 -19.05 4.07 1.77
CA PHE A 190 -18.69 4.88 0.61
C PHE A 190 -19.02 4.22 -0.73
N GLY A 191 -19.02 2.89 -0.78
CA GLY A 191 -19.26 2.09 -1.98
C GLY A 191 -18.88 0.64 -1.71
N THR A 192 -18.76 -0.18 -2.76
CA THR A 192 -18.12 -1.51 -2.66
C THR A 192 -16.73 -1.46 -3.29
N PRO A 193 -15.76 -2.27 -2.82
CA PRO A 193 -14.42 -2.29 -3.39
C PRO A 193 -14.40 -2.70 -4.86
N LEU A 194 -13.53 -2.04 -5.64
CA LEU A 194 -13.18 -2.54 -6.97
C LEU A 194 -12.32 -3.79 -6.82
N TYR A 195 -12.74 -4.86 -7.47
CA TYR A 195 -12.05 -6.14 -7.46
C TYR A 195 -12.14 -6.78 -8.83
N GLY A 196 -11.11 -7.50 -9.23
CA GLY A 196 -11.12 -8.11 -10.55
C GLY A 196 -9.78 -8.66 -10.99
N LYS A 197 -9.76 -8.99 -12.28
CA LYS A 197 -8.58 -9.48 -12.99
C LYS A 197 -7.98 -8.33 -13.82
N VAL A 198 -6.67 -8.11 -13.69
CA VAL A 198 -5.89 -7.17 -14.51
C VAL A 198 -4.93 -7.98 -15.38
N GLU A 199 -4.95 -7.72 -16.68
CA GLU A 199 -4.06 -8.31 -17.68
C GLU A 199 -3.06 -7.23 -18.10
N ALA A 200 -1.76 -7.57 -18.06
CA ALA A 200 -0.69 -6.64 -18.38
C ALA A 200 0.58 -7.38 -18.78
N PHE A 201 1.20 -6.99 -19.90
CA PHE A 201 2.42 -7.59 -20.45
C PHE A 201 2.41 -9.15 -20.47
N GLY A 202 1.28 -9.74 -20.82
CA GLY A 202 1.11 -11.21 -20.83
C GLY A 202 0.98 -11.87 -19.45
N GLU A 203 1.03 -11.11 -18.36
CA GLU A 203 0.73 -11.55 -17.01
C GLU A 203 -0.72 -11.28 -16.62
N THR A 204 -1.15 -11.89 -15.53
CA THR A 204 -2.50 -11.73 -14.97
C THR A 204 -2.42 -11.58 -13.46
N PHE A 205 -2.97 -10.48 -12.97
CA PHE A 205 -3.11 -10.17 -11.55
C PHE A 205 -4.59 -10.28 -11.15
N THR A 206 -4.86 -10.61 -9.89
CA THR A 206 -6.21 -10.64 -9.34
C THR A 206 -6.17 -10.13 -7.91
N GLY A 207 -7.06 -9.20 -7.60
CA GLY A 207 -7.07 -8.52 -6.31
C GLY A 207 -8.00 -7.32 -6.28
N TYR A 208 -7.89 -6.56 -5.19
CA TYR A 208 -8.53 -5.25 -5.07
C TYR A 208 -7.79 -4.25 -5.93
N ILE A 209 -8.54 -3.39 -6.61
CA ILE A 209 -8.03 -2.51 -7.66
C ILE A 209 -8.13 -1.07 -7.20
N GLN A 210 -7.05 -0.32 -7.40
CA GLN A 210 -7.06 1.13 -7.48
C GLN A 210 -6.77 1.51 -8.93
N TRP A 211 -7.76 2.11 -9.58
CA TRP A 211 -7.67 2.62 -10.92
C TRP A 211 -7.04 4.01 -10.91
N ASP A 212 -6.16 4.29 -11.88
CA ASP A 212 -5.47 5.58 -12.03
C ASP A 212 -4.81 6.13 -10.76
N HIS A 213 -4.48 5.27 -9.78
CA HIS A 213 -4.02 5.69 -8.46
C HIS A 213 -5.02 6.59 -7.69
N ASP A 214 -6.31 6.59 -8.04
CA ASP A 214 -7.37 7.37 -7.37
C ASP A 214 -8.59 6.49 -7.05
N GLU A 215 -9.26 5.91 -8.04
CA GLU A 215 -10.57 5.27 -7.83
C GLU A 215 -10.49 3.84 -7.30
N ARG A 216 -11.24 3.56 -6.24
CA ARG A 216 -11.20 2.28 -5.49
C ARG A 216 -12.57 1.76 -5.09
N LEU A 217 -13.60 2.56 -5.31
CA LEU A 217 -14.98 2.25 -4.94
C LEU A 217 -15.88 2.22 -6.17
N SER A 218 -16.92 1.39 -6.10
CA SER A 218 -17.96 1.28 -7.12
C SER A 218 -18.70 2.59 -7.43
N THR A 219 -18.69 3.53 -6.49
CA THR A 219 -19.33 4.84 -6.58
C THR A 219 -18.41 5.91 -7.16
N ASP A 220 -17.10 5.64 -7.20
CA ASP A 220 -16.16 6.50 -7.89
C ASP A 220 -16.45 6.45 -9.40
N LYS A 221 -15.92 7.44 -10.13
CA LYS A 221 -16.32 7.71 -11.51
C LYS A 221 -15.13 7.58 -12.44
N LEU A 222 -15.38 6.95 -13.58
CA LEU A 222 -14.54 7.00 -14.76
C LEU A 222 -15.05 8.12 -15.65
N ASP A 223 -14.22 9.13 -15.88
CA ASP A 223 -14.53 10.29 -16.71
C ASP A 223 -13.81 10.20 -18.08
N GLY A 224 -14.44 10.73 -19.12
CA GLY A 224 -13.84 10.81 -20.45
C GLY A 224 -14.84 11.23 -21.52
N ASP A 225 -14.36 11.49 -22.72
CA ASP A 225 -15.18 11.84 -23.87
C ASP A 225 -15.42 10.61 -24.76
N ALA A 226 -16.66 10.47 -25.25
CA ALA A 226 -17.05 9.50 -26.26
C ALA A 226 -17.76 10.20 -27.43
N ASP A 227 -18.19 9.45 -28.44
CA ASP A 227 -18.86 9.99 -29.64
C ASP A 227 -20.08 10.89 -29.32
N ASP A 228 -20.81 10.58 -28.23
CA ASP A 228 -22.00 11.31 -27.79
C ASP A 228 -21.67 12.50 -26.85
N GLY A 229 -20.39 12.77 -26.60
CA GLY A 229 -19.90 13.86 -25.74
C GLY A 229 -19.23 13.37 -24.46
N ASN A 230 -19.14 14.26 -23.47
CA ASN A 230 -18.52 13.97 -22.18
C ASN A 230 -19.36 12.97 -21.37
N ILE A 231 -18.70 11.93 -20.86
CA ILE A 231 -19.27 10.83 -20.12
C ILE A 231 -18.60 10.71 -18.75
N SER A 232 -19.43 10.52 -17.73
CA SER A 232 -19.00 10.22 -16.35
C SER A 232 -19.74 8.98 -15.87
N LEU A 233 -19.02 7.90 -15.60
CA LEU A 233 -19.57 6.58 -15.30
C LEU A 233 -19.12 6.09 -13.93
N GLU A 234 -20.07 5.80 -13.04
CA GLU A 234 -19.77 5.04 -11.83
C GLU A 234 -19.19 3.67 -12.19
N PHE A 235 -18.09 3.27 -11.53
CA PHE A 235 -17.47 1.95 -11.73
C PHE A 235 -18.44 0.79 -11.50
N SER A 236 -19.47 0.97 -10.66
CA SER A 236 -20.56 0.01 -10.46
C SER A 236 -21.27 -0.42 -11.75
N LYS A 237 -21.21 0.38 -12.82
CA LYS A 237 -21.85 0.14 -14.12
C LYS A 237 -20.92 -0.55 -15.11
N ILE A 238 -19.63 -0.67 -14.80
CA ILE A 238 -18.58 -1.13 -15.70
C ILE A 238 -18.32 -2.62 -15.49
N VAL A 239 -18.08 -3.35 -16.59
CA VAL A 239 -17.64 -4.76 -16.60
C VAL A 239 -16.15 -4.82 -16.85
N SER A 240 -15.65 -4.05 -17.82
CA SER A 240 -14.22 -4.05 -18.18
C SER A 240 -13.79 -2.74 -18.81
N ILE A 241 -12.52 -2.43 -18.66
CA ILE A 241 -11.84 -1.34 -19.36
C ILE A 241 -10.62 -1.95 -20.06
N GLU A 242 -10.46 -1.69 -21.34
CA GLU A 242 -9.40 -2.27 -22.17
C GLU A 242 -8.66 -1.17 -22.92
N ARG A 243 -7.34 -1.09 -22.75
CA ARG A 243 -6.54 -0.06 -23.42
C ARG A 243 -6.36 -0.38 -24.89
N ARG A 244 -6.58 0.60 -25.75
CA ARG A 244 -6.45 0.49 -27.22
C ARG A 244 -5.74 1.71 -27.81
N GLY A 245 -4.43 1.75 -27.67
CA GLY A 245 -3.63 2.93 -28.05
C GLY A 245 -3.78 4.02 -27.00
N GLY A 246 -4.08 5.25 -27.41
CA GLY A 246 -4.30 6.39 -26.50
C GLY A 246 -5.73 6.54 -25.97
N ARG A 247 -6.53 5.47 -26.01
CA ARG A 247 -7.95 5.45 -25.65
C ARG A 247 -8.31 4.13 -24.99
N SER A 248 -9.48 4.06 -24.38
CA SER A 248 -9.99 2.86 -23.72
C SER A 248 -11.33 2.40 -24.27
N ILE A 249 -11.53 1.09 -24.36
CA ILE A 249 -12.82 0.46 -24.64
C ILE A 249 -13.45 0.08 -23.32
N VAL A 250 -14.55 0.75 -22.98
CA VAL A 250 -15.29 0.57 -21.73
C VAL A 250 -16.56 -0.22 -22.02
N LYS A 251 -16.67 -1.40 -21.41
CA LYS A 251 -17.84 -2.26 -21.53
C LYS A 251 -18.71 -2.14 -20.29
N LEU A 252 -19.99 -1.84 -20.47
CA LEU A 252 -20.95 -1.68 -19.39
C LEU A 252 -21.70 -2.97 -19.08
N LYS A 253 -22.23 -3.08 -17.86
CA LYS A 253 -23.11 -4.19 -17.43
C LYS A 253 -24.39 -4.30 -18.27
N SER A 254 -24.80 -3.20 -18.92
CA SER A 254 -25.92 -3.17 -19.87
C SER A 254 -25.60 -3.85 -21.21
N GLY A 255 -24.34 -4.17 -21.47
CA GLY A 255 -23.86 -4.70 -22.75
C GLY A 255 -23.44 -3.61 -23.75
N ARG A 256 -23.62 -2.33 -23.43
CA ARG A 256 -23.08 -1.22 -24.23
C ARG A 256 -21.55 -1.21 -24.16
N GLU A 257 -20.95 -0.78 -25.25
CA GLU A 257 -19.51 -0.58 -25.38
C GLU A 257 -19.27 0.86 -25.81
N LEU A 258 -18.32 1.52 -25.15
CA LEU A 258 -17.95 2.91 -25.39
C LEU A 258 -16.45 2.94 -25.70
N THR A 259 -16.07 3.74 -26.70
CA THR A 259 -14.68 4.13 -26.88
C THR A 259 -14.51 5.49 -26.20
N MET A 260 -13.62 5.58 -25.21
CA MET A 260 -13.43 6.78 -24.38
C MET A 260 -11.98 7.28 -24.43
N GLU A 261 -11.80 8.59 -24.45
CA GLU A 261 -10.51 9.30 -24.43
C GLU A 261 -10.63 10.67 -23.72
N GLY A 262 -9.56 11.47 -23.69
CA GLY A 262 -9.63 12.87 -23.25
C GLY A 262 -9.61 13.11 -21.74
N SER A 263 -9.35 12.06 -20.96
CA SER A 263 -9.16 12.10 -19.51
C SER A 263 -8.06 11.11 -19.12
N ASN A 264 -7.31 11.43 -18.05
CA ASN A 264 -6.30 10.55 -17.45
C ASN A 264 -6.89 9.19 -17.05
N ASP A 265 -8.20 9.09 -16.84
CA ASP A 265 -8.83 7.81 -16.49
C ASP A 265 -8.83 6.79 -17.64
N VAL A 266 -8.70 7.24 -18.89
CA VAL A 266 -8.93 6.41 -20.09
C VAL A 266 -7.87 6.57 -21.18
N ASP A 267 -6.94 7.51 -21.04
CA ASP A 267 -5.92 7.82 -22.04
C ASP A 267 -4.47 7.68 -21.51
N ASN A 268 -3.49 8.18 -22.25
CA ASN A 268 -2.07 8.08 -21.89
C ASN A 268 -1.65 8.88 -20.64
N GLY A 269 -2.54 9.72 -20.11
CA GLY A 269 -2.38 10.40 -18.84
C GLY A 269 -2.55 9.48 -17.63
N ASN A 270 -3.09 8.27 -17.83
CA ASN A 270 -3.31 7.32 -16.75
C ASN A 270 -1.99 6.95 -16.05
N ARG A 271 -2.01 7.01 -14.73
CA ARG A 271 -0.91 6.79 -13.80
C ARG A 271 -0.61 5.30 -13.60
N GLY A 272 -1.58 4.43 -13.87
CA GLY A 272 -1.44 2.99 -13.72
C GLY A 272 -2.59 2.36 -12.93
N VAL A 273 -2.43 1.08 -12.62
CA VAL A 273 -3.43 0.29 -11.89
C VAL A 273 -2.73 -0.46 -10.78
N ILE A 274 -3.10 -0.18 -9.53
CA ILE A 274 -2.56 -0.89 -8.37
C ILE A 274 -3.49 -2.05 -8.02
N ILE A 275 -2.90 -3.23 -7.84
CA ILE A 275 -3.59 -4.46 -7.46
C ILE A 275 -3.06 -4.93 -6.10
N MET A 276 -3.91 -4.91 -5.08
CA MET A 276 -3.64 -5.54 -3.80
C MET A 276 -4.13 -6.99 -3.84
N ASN A 277 -3.20 -7.94 -3.87
CA ASN A 277 -3.53 -9.36 -3.92
C ASN A 277 -3.81 -9.95 -2.52
N LYS A 278 -4.24 -11.21 -2.49
CA LYS A 278 -4.57 -11.94 -1.25
C LYS A 278 -3.40 -12.10 -0.26
N ASP A 279 -2.15 -12.01 -0.75
CA ASP A 279 -0.94 -12.13 0.05
C ASP A 279 -0.49 -10.76 0.57
N MET A 280 -1.35 -9.73 0.47
CA MET A 280 -1.08 -8.34 0.89
C MET A 280 0.09 -7.67 0.17
N ILE A 281 0.41 -8.18 -1.02
CA ILE A 281 1.38 -7.56 -1.92
C ILE A 281 0.61 -6.60 -2.83
N ALA A 282 1.05 -5.35 -2.84
CA ALA A 282 0.62 -4.37 -3.83
C ALA A 282 1.49 -4.51 -5.07
N VAL A 283 0.85 -4.61 -6.24
CA VAL A 283 1.51 -4.58 -7.55
C VAL A 283 0.98 -3.37 -8.30
N ASP A 284 1.84 -2.42 -8.66
CA ASP A 284 1.48 -1.31 -9.54
C ASP A 284 1.84 -1.65 -10.98
N VAL A 285 0.82 -1.68 -11.82
CA VAL A 285 0.92 -1.90 -13.26
C VAL A 285 0.98 -0.54 -13.94
N PRO A 286 2.10 -0.15 -14.53
CA PRO A 286 2.16 1.11 -15.28
C PRO A 286 1.26 1.03 -16.51
N TRP A 287 0.62 2.13 -16.85
CA TRP A 287 -0.37 2.19 -17.94
C TRP A 287 0.14 1.66 -19.29
N ARG A 288 1.44 1.83 -19.57
CA ARG A 288 2.06 1.33 -20.81
C ARG A 288 2.01 -0.19 -20.94
N GLU A 289 2.03 -0.91 -19.82
CA GLU A 289 2.00 -2.38 -19.77
C GLU A 289 0.58 -2.91 -19.58
N PHE A 290 -0.34 -2.08 -19.09
CA PHE A 290 -1.74 -2.44 -18.90
C PHE A 290 -2.43 -2.81 -20.23
N ASP A 291 -3.16 -3.93 -20.24
CA ASP A 291 -3.99 -4.34 -21.37
C ASP A 291 -5.47 -4.20 -21.05
N LYS A 292 -5.91 -4.80 -19.94
CA LYS A 292 -7.33 -4.89 -19.60
C LYS A 292 -7.58 -5.13 -18.13
N VAL A 293 -8.64 -4.52 -17.60
CA VAL A 293 -9.27 -4.90 -16.33
C VAL A 293 -10.63 -5.51 -16.60
N THR A 294 -10.97 -6.58 -15.88
CA THR A 294 -12.32 -7.14 -15.82
C THR A 294 -12.76 -7.17 -14.36
N PHE A 295 -13.79 -6.38 -14.03
CA PHE A 295 -14.33 -6.28 -12.69
C PHE A 295 -15.23 -7.48 -12.36
N SER A 296 -15.19 -7.89 -11.10
CA SER A 296 -15.96 -9.00 -10.56
C SER A 296 -16.24 -8.79 -9.08
N GLU A 297 -17.18 -9.55 -8.53
CA GLU A 297 -17.42 -9.52 -7.09
C GLU A 297 -16.19 -10.02 -6.30
N PRO A 298 -15.82 -9.38 -5.18
CA PRO A 298 -14.72 -9.83 -4.34
C PRO A 298 -14.89 -11.28 -3.89
N SER A 299 -13.88 -12.12 -4.12
CA SER A 299 -13.90 -13.54 -3.71
C SER A 299 -13.43 -13.76 -2.26
N GLY A 300 -13.24 -12.69 -1.49
CA GLY A 300 -12.75 -12.71 -0.12
C GLY A 300 -13.14 -11.46 0.66
N SER A 301 -12.77 -11.47 1.94
CA SER A 301 -12.89 -10.31 2.82
C SER A 301 -11.66 -9.43 2.71
N LEU A 302 -11.87 -8.12 2.81
CA LEU A 302 -10.79 -7.18 3.06
C LEU A 302 -10.16 -7.44 4.43
N ALA A 303 -8.90 -7.03 4.60
CA ALA A 303 -8.22 -7.15 5.88
C ALA A 303 -8.91 -6.32 6.96
N SER A 304 -9.28 -6.96 8.08
CA SER A 304 -9.81 -6.26 9.24
C SER A 304 -8.69 -5.58 10.04
N TYR A 305 -9.02 -4.50 10.76
CA TYR A 305 -8.10 -3.77 11.63
C TYR A 305 -7.26 -4.65 12.60
N ASP A 306 -7.86 -5.70 13.18
CA ASP A 306 -7.18 -6.57 14.14
C ASP A 306 -6.02 -7.37 13.52
N LEU A 307 -5.99 -7.54 12.19
CA LEU A 307 -4.92 -8.26 11.50
C LEU A 307 -3.55 -7.59 11.69
N PHE A 308 -3.56 -6.27 11.89
CA PHE A 308 -2.38 -5.43 11.98
C PHE A 308 -1.84 -5.30 13.40
N ALA A 309 -2.52 -5.85 14.42
CA ALA A 309 -2.11 -5.76 15.83
C ALA A 309 -0.89 -6.63 16.22
N THR A 310 -0.07 -7.06 15.26
CA THR A 310 1.02 -8.03 15.44
C THR A 310 2.43 -7.43 15.28
N GLN A 311 2.49 -6.10 15.25
CA GLN A 311 3.70 -5.31 15.03
C GLN A 311 4.84 -5.64 15.99
N LYS A 312 6.03 -5.78 15.43
CA LYS A 312 7.28 -6.03 16.16
C LYS A 312 8.41 -5.22 15.53
N GLN A 313 9.47 -5.03 16.30
CA GLN A 313 10.74 -4.62 15.71
C GLN A 313 11.29 -5.73 14.80
N LEU A 314 11.94 -5.34 13.72
CA LEU A 314 12.63 -6.27 12.84
C LEU A 314 13.73 -6.99 13.63
N SER A 315 13.75 -8.30 13.46
CA SER A 315 14.74 -9.17 14.08
C SER A 315 14.92 -10.42 13.25
N GLY A 316 16.09 -11.02 13.38
CA GLY A 316 16.45 -12.15 12.55
C GLY A 316 17.94 -12.43 12.57
N SER A 317 18.40 -13.12 11.52
CA SER A 317 19.82 -13.38 11.29
C SER A 317 20.31 -12.84 9.97
N VAL A 318 21.47 -12.18 9.99
CA VAL A 318 22.20 -11.73 8.80
C VAL A 318 23.40 -12.64 8.61
N VAL A 319 23.50 -13.26 7.45
CA VAL A 319 24.67 -14.04 7.03
C VAL A 319 25.44 -13.19 6.03
N THR A 320 26.73 -13.03 6.25
CA THR A 320 27.63 -12.29 5.36
C THR A 320 28.28 -13.21 4.33
N LYS A 321 28.83 -12.63 3.25
CA LYS A 321 29.50 -13.39 2.17
C LYS A 321 30.76 -14.13 2.66
N ASP A 322 31.43 -13.61 3.70
CA ASP A 322 32.57 -14.28 4.37
C ASP A 322 32.15 -15.40 5.35
N GLY A 323 30.85 -15.63 5.52
CA GLY A 323 30.29 -16.73 6.32
C GLY A 323 30.01 -16.40 7.78
N LYS A 324 30.20 -15.16 8.23
CA LYS A 324 29.77 -14.73 9.57
C LYS A 324 28.24 -14.73 9.65
N SER A 325 27.71 -15.17 10.78
CA SER A 325 26.28 -15.07 11.10
C SER A 325 26.09 -14.16 12.31
N LEU A 326 25.27 -13.13 12.13
CA LEU A 326 24.87 -12.17 13.15
C LEU A 326 23.39 -12.39 13.45
N THR A 327 22.96 -12.26 14.70
CA THR A 327 21.56 -12.44 15.08
C THR A 327 21.17 -11.38 16.09
N GLY A 328 19.99 -10.79 15.93
CA GLY A 328 19.54 -9.73 16.81
C GLY A 328 18.41 -8.90 16.21
N LYS A 329 18.24 -7.69 16.73
CA LYS A 329 17.39 -6.69 16.07
C LYS A 329 18.09 -6.19 14.81
N ILE A 330 17.29 -5.92 13.80
CA ILE A 330 17.75 -5.50 12.47
C ILE A 330 17.24 -4.10 12.21
N VAL A 331 18.10 -3.24 11.69
CA VAL A 331 17.68 -2.05 10.93
C VAL A 331 18.08 -2.32 9.49
N PHE A 332 17.08 -2.48 8.64
CA PHE A 332 17.26 -2.67 7.20
C PHE A 332 17.37 -1.30 6.53
N ASP A 333 18.18 -1.21 5.48
CA ASP A 333 18.47 0.02 4.72
C ASP A 333 18.82 1.28 5.54
N LEU A 334 19.28 1.06 6.78
CA LEU A 334 19.49 2.08 7.82
C LEU A 334 18.24 2.86 8.26
N ASP A 335 17.03 2.43 7.93
CA ASP A 335 15.83 3.18 8.33
C ASP A 335 14.58 2.34 8.63
N GLU A 336 14.40 1.14 8.05
CA GLU A 336 13.33 0.25 8.49
C GLU A 336 13.73 -0.55 9.73
N GLU A 337 12.96 -0.36 10.79
CA GLU A 337 13.17 -0.94 12.11
C GLU A 337 12.01 -1.83 12.55
N SER A 338 10.87 -1.77 11.87
CA SER A 338 9.63 -2.46 12.28
C SER A 338 8.93 -3.25 11.18
N THR A 339 8.18 -4.27 11.58
CA THR A 339 7.47 -5.17 10.66
C THR A 339 6.34 -4.51 9.88
N TYR A 340 5.88 -3.33 10.32
CA TYR A 340 4.83 -2.56 9.63
C TYR A 340 5.37 -1.69 8.49
N GLU A 341 6.69 -1.52 8.41
CA GLU A 341 7.34 -0.81 7.30
C GLU A 341 7.37 -1.72 6.06
N LEU A 342 7.65 -1.12 4.91
CA LEU A 342 7.41 -1.73 3.60
C LEU A 342 8.74 -2.00 2.88
N LEU A 343 8.87 -3.19 2.30
CA LEU A 343 9.93 -3.54 1.35
C LEU A 343 9.42 -3.31 -0.08
N GLN A 344 10.26 -2.72 -0.91
CA GLN A 344 9.91 -2.25 -2.25
C GLN A 344 10.87 -2.79 -3.31
N GLY A 345 10.36 -2.96 -4.53
CA GLY A 345 11.16 -3.42 -5.67
C GLY A 345 10.35 -3.53 -6.95
N LYS A 346 11.02 -3.88 -8.05
CA LYS A 346 10.40 -4.13 -9.35
C LYS A 346 10.48 -5.58 -9.75
N GLN A 347 9.46 -6.07 -10.43
CA GLN A 347 9.51 -7.33 -11.16
C GLN A 347 9.26 -7.02 -12.63
N GLY A 348 10.33 -6.88 -13.41
CA GLY A 348 10.23 -6.27 -14.75
C GLY A 348 9.76 -4.82 -14.64
N ASP A 349 8.67 -4.48 -15.31
CA ASP A 349 8.11 -3.13 -15.29
C ASP A 349 7.09 -2.88 -14.16
N PHE A 350 6.76 -3.92 -13.37
CA PHE A 350 5.76 -3.82 -12.30
C PHE A 350 6.42 -3.43 -10.97
N GLU A 351 5.88 -2.43 -10.29
CA GLU A 351 6.33 -2.06 -8.95
C GLU A 351 5.64 -2.95 -7.92
N VAL A 352 6.39 -3.42 -6.93
CA VAL A 352 5.96 -4.41 -5.95
C VAL A 352 6.28 -3.90 -4.56
N ILE A 353 5.27 -3.83 -3.71
CA ILE A 353 5.41 -3.46 -2.30
C ILE A 353 4.87 -4.56 -1.41
N THR A 354 5.61 -4.92 -0.36
CA THR A 354 5.19 -5.90 0.64
C THR A 354 5.66 -5.47 2.04
N PRO A 355 4.83 -5.59 3.08
CA PRO A 355 5.24 -5.23 4.43
C PRO A 355 6.24 -6.25 5.00
N PHE A 356 7.21 -5.78 5.78
CA PHE A 356 8.23 -6.65 6.36
C PHE A 356 7.66 -7.77 7.24
N ARG A 357 6.47 -7.60 7.82
CA ARG A 357 5.78 -8.65 8.57
C ARG A 357 5.59 -9.93 7.76
N ASP A 358 5.45 -9.80 6.43
CA ASP A 358 5.20 -10.91 5.49
C ASP A 358 6.50 -11.41 4.84
N VAL A 359 7.61 -10.70 4.98
CA VAL A 359 8.93 -11.09 4.48
C VAL A 359 9.56 -12.12 5.42
N LYS A 360 10.02 -13.24 4.86
CA LYS A 360 10.75 -14.28 5.58
C LYS A 360 12.24 -14.20 5.32
N ARG A 361 12.64 -13.97 4.08
CA ARG A 361 14.06 -13.97 3.69
C ARG A 361 14.32 -13.00 2.55
N VAL A 362 15.45 -12.33 2.62
CA VAL A 362 16.02 -11.49 1.56
C VAL A 362 17.40 -12.04 1.21
N GLU A 363 17.66 -12.28 -0.07
CA GLU A 363 18.92 -12.82 -0.57
C GLU A 363 19.39 -11.99 -1.78
N PRO A 364 20.42 -11.14 -1.62
CA PRO A 364 21.04 -10.44 -2.74
C PRO A 364 21.63 -11.45 -3.73
N ILE A 365 21.16 -11.41 -4.98
CA ILE A 365 21.62 -12.29 -6.07
C ILE A 365 22.71 -11.59 -6.88
N SER A 366 22.52 -10.32 -7.16
CA SER A 366 23.47 -9.43 -7.84
C SER A 366 23.32 -8.01 -7.29
N ASP A 367 24.15 -7.09 -7.78
CA ASP A 367 24.12 -5.69 -7.36
C ASP A 367 22.77 -5.00 -7.67
N HIS A 368 21.91 -5.61 -8.48
CA HIS A 368 20.65 -5.00 -8.93
C HIS A 368 19.42 -5.85 -8.59
N ARG A 369 19.59 -7.04 -8.00
CA ARG A 369 18.51 -8.03 -7.85
C ARG A 369 18.58 -8.77 -6.53
N CYS A 370 17.42 -8.97 -5.92
CA CYS A 370 17.23 -9.79 -4.72
C CYS A 370 16.15 -10.84 -4.90
N SER A 371 16.36 -12.02 -4.30
CA SER A 371 15.27 -12.96 -4.04
C SER A 371 14.61 -12.63 -2.72
N ILE A 372 13.29 -12.51 -2.73
CA ILE A 372 12.47 -12.34 -1.52
C ILE A 372 11.61 -13.59 -1.36
N GLU A 373 11.75 -14.27 -0.22
CA GLU A 373 10.83 -15.33 0.19
C GLU A 373 9.85 -14.73 1.21
N LEU A 374 8.55 -14.88 0.94
CA LEU A 374 7.50 -14.49 1.86
C LEU A 374 7.21 -15.61 2.87
N LYS A 375 6.60 -15.28 4.00
CA LYS A 375 6.16 -16.24 5.02
C LYS A 375 5.11 -17.22 4.48
N SER A 376 4.40 -16.86 3.41
CA SER A 376 3.51 -17.76 2.65
C SER A 376 4.26 -18.86 1.88
N GLY A 377 5.59 -18.75 1.74
CA GLY A 377 6.44 -19.61 0.92
C GLY A 377 6.56 -19.16 -0.54
N LYS A 378 5.82 -18.13 -0.95
CA LYS A 378 5.97 -17.51 -2.28
C LYS A 378 7.36 -16.87 -2.39
N LYS A 379 8.02 -17.08 -3.53
CA LYS A 379 9.30 -16.44 -3.87
C LYS A 379 9.08 -15.45 -5.01
N ILE A 380 9.60 -14.26 -4.84
CA ILE A 380 9.63 -13.20 -5.86
C ILE A 380 11.08 -12.77 -6.07
N THR A 381 11.40 -12.31 -7.27
CA THR A 381 12.69 -11.68 -7.55
C THR A 381 12.42 -10.22 -7.83
N LEU A 382 13.03 -9.35 -7.04
CA LEU A 382 12.87 -7.92 -7.13
C LEU A 382 14.16 -7.25 -7.59
N GLU A 383 14.04 -6.15 -8.33
CA GLU A 383 15.14 -5.38 -8.88
C GLU A 383 14.84 -3.88 -8.88
N ASP A 384 15.84 -3.06 -9.23
CA ASP A 384 15.68 -1.64 -9.57
C ASP A 384 14.93 -0.76 -8.54
N ALA A 385 15.08 -1.05 -7.24
CA ALA A 385 14.71 -0.17 -6.13
C ALA A 385 15.77 -0.23 -5.02
N GLN A 386 15.82 0.83 -4.20
CA GLN A 386 16.87 1.03 -3.20
C GLN A 386 16.99 -0.15 -2.23
N ASP A 387 15.87 -0.65 -1.71
CA ASP A 387 15.83 -1.79 -0.78
C ASP A 387 16.47 -3.06 -1.35
N VAL A 388 16.50 -3.23 -2.67
CA VAL A 388 16.84 -4.50 -3.33
C VAL A 388 18.00 -4.40 -4.32
N ASN A 389 18.67 -3.24 -4.43
CA ASN A 389 19.86 -3.04 -5.24
C ASN A 389 21.04 -2.51 -4.42
N ASP A 390 22.13 -2.17 -5.07
CA ASP A 390 23.38 -1.67 -4.50
C ASP A 390 23.29 -0.27 -3.87
N ARG A 391 22.18 0.43 -4.05
CA ARG A 391 21.86 1.65 -3.30
C ARG A 391 21.40 1.36 -1.87
N ASN A 392 21.10 0.10 -1.54
CA ASN A 392 20.84 -0.29 -0.18
C ASN A 392 22.03 0.09 0.72
N GLN A 393 21.74 0.88 1.74
CA GLN A 393 22.65 1.49 2.70
C GLN A 393 23.20 0.46 3.70
N GLY A 394 22.76 -0.79 3.63
CA GLY A 394 23.22 -1.90 4.44
C GLY A 394 22.36 -2.12 5.69
N VAL A 395 22.90 -2.90 6.61
CA VAL A 395 22.13 -3.47 7.72
C VAL A 395 22.86 -3.24 9.04
N LEU A 396 22.14 -2.76 10.05
CA LEU A 396 22.62 -2.78 11.44
C LEU A 396 22.06 -4.00 12.16
N VAL A 397 22.93 -4.74 12.85
CA VAL A 397 22.52 -5.89 13.67
C VAL A 397 22.89 -5.64 15.14
N PHE A 398 21.87 -5.50 15.98
CA PHE A 398 22.01 -5.32 17.43
C PHE A 398 21.87 -6.66 18.14
N ALA A 399 22.99 -7.23 18.59
CA ALA A 399 22.99 -8.51 19.31
C ALA A 399 22.15 -8.47 20.61
N ASN A 400 22.09 -7.31 21.26
CA ASN A 400 21.17 -7.01 22.35
C ASN A 400 20.92 -5.50 22.45
N ALA A 401 19.95 -5.09 23.27
CA ALA A 401 19.53 -3.69 23.40
C ALA A 401 20.61 -2.72 23.94
N LYS A 402 21.73 -3.22 24.47
CA LYS A 402 22.80 -2.41 25.07
C LYS A 402 24.12 -2.46 24.30
N SER A 403 24.22 -3.27 23.26
CA SER A 403 25.42 -3.39 22.44
C SER A 403 25.38 -2.39 21.29
N ASP A 404 26.55 -1.84 20.94
CA ASP A 404 26.72 -1.19 19.64
C ASP A 404 26.40 -2.20 18.53
N PRO A 405 25.70 -1.77 17.47
CA PRO A 405 25.37 -2.65 16.36
C PRO A 405 26.61 -3.02 15.56
N VAL A 406 26.54 -4.17 14.91
CA VAL A 406 27.45 -4.48 13.81
C VAL A 406 26.82 -3.96 12.53
N TYR A 407 27.49 -3.03 11.86
CA TYR A 407 27.14 -2.60 10.52
C TYR A 407 27.67 -3.58 9.48
N VAL A 408 26.79 -3.98 8.56
CA VAL A 408 27.11 -4.85 7.43
C VAL A 408 26.72 -4.10 6.16
N LEU A 409 27.70 -3.82 5.29
CA LEU A 409 27.43 -3.23 3.99
C LEU A 409 26.59 -4.19 3.14
N TRP A 410 25.71 -3.64 2.31
CA TRP A 410 24.85 -4.46 1.47
C TRP A 410 25.61 -5.44 0.58
N GLU A 411 26.73 -5.00 -0.01
CA GLU A 411 27.61 -5.86 -0.81
C GLU A 411 28.21 -7.03 -0.02
N ASP A 412 28.27 -6.95 1.31
CA ASP A 412 28.78 -8.00 2.19
C ASP A 412 27.65 -8.92 2.69
N VAL A 413 26.37 -8.57 2.47
CA VAL A 413 25.23 -9.40 2.83
C VAL A 413 25.13 -10.58 1.87
N LYS A 414 25.01 -11.78 2.42
CA LYS A 414 24.66 -13.00 1.68
C LYS A 414 23.18 -13.32 1.80
N SER A 415 22.61 -13.25 2.99
CA SER A 415 21.18 -13.41 3.21
C SER A 415 20.74 -12.81 4.54
N ILE A 416 19.47 -12.45 4.62
CA ILE A 416 18.80 -11.99 5.83
C ILE A 416 17.57 -12.87 6.02
N ASP A 417 17.46 -13.53 7.16
CA ASP A 417 16.29 -14.33 7.53
C ASP A 417 15.58 -13.62 8.69
N PHE A 418 14.31 -13.24 8.49
CA PHE A 418 13.47 -12.52 9.44
C PHE A 418 12.59 -13.48 10.26
N ASN A 419 12.31 -13.09 11.51
CA ASN A 419 11.51 -13.88 12.47
C ASN A 419 9.98 -13.80 12.26
#